data_AF-A0A935UIH8-F1
#
_entry.id   AF-A0A935UIH8-F1
#
_cell.length_a   1.000
_cell.length_b   1.000
_cell.length_c   1.000
_cell.angle_alpha   90.00
_cell.angle_beta   90.00
_cell.angle_gamma   90.00
#
_symmetry.space_group_name_H-M   'P 1'
#
loop_
_entity.id
_entity.type
_entity.pdbx_description
1 polymer ?
#
loop_
_entity_poly.entity_id
_entity_poly.type
_entity_poly.pdbx_seq_one_letter_code
_entity_poly.pdbx_strand_id
1 'polypeptide(L)'
;MVDISSGGELLQAQLAGYDPAMMSFAGPAKTETELEAAIRAGVGCISAESLREIEQCATIAARVGVPARILLRVNPASPNRAYGLKDGR
;
A
#
# COMPACT_ATOMS: atom_id res chain seq x y z
N MET A 1 12.66 -3.25 -8.08
CA MET A 1 11.30 -3.02 -7.54
C MET A 1 10.69 -1.94 -8.41
N VAL A 2 9.45 -2.14 -8.88
CA VAL A 2 8.74 -1.15 -9.70
C VAL A 2 7.75 -0.39 -8.82
N ASP A 3 7.78 0.93 -8.89
CA ASP A 3 6.84 1.77 -8.17
C ASP A 3 5.64 2.07 -9.06
N ILE A 4 4.45 1.86 -8.50
CA ILE A 4 3.16 2.15 -9.12
C ILE A 4 2.37 3.09 -8.21
N SER A 5 1.50 3.88 -8.81
CA SER A 5 0.72 4.94 -8.18
C SER A 5 -0.77 4.90 -8.54
N SER A 6 -1.17 3.97 -9.41
CA SER A 6 -2.57 3.74 -9.79
C SER A 6 -2.83 2.29 -10.21
N GLY A 7 -4.11 1.91 -10.27
CA GLY A 7 -4.51 0.62 -10.84
C GLY A 7 -4.17 0.46 -12.33
N GLY A 8 -4.10 1.56 -13.08
CA GLY A 8 -3.64 1.55 -14.48
C GLY A 8 -2.17 1.15 -14.59
N GLU A 9 -1.31 1.68 -13.73
CA GLU A 9 0.11 1.33 -13.69
C GLU A 9 0.34 -0.10 -13.21
N LEU A 10 -0.47 -0.61 -12.27
CA LEU A 10 -0.46 -2.03 -11.90
C LEU A 10 -0.70 -2.92 -13.12
N LEU A 11 -1.74 -2.62 -13.90
CA LEU A 11 -2.08 -3.39 -15.10
C LEU A 11 -0.95 -3.34 -16.13
N GLN A 12 -0.39 -2.16 -16.40
CA GLN A 12 0.73 -2.02 -17.35
C GLN A 12 1.96 -2.78 -16.89
N ALA A 13 2.30 -2.74 -15.60
CA ALA A 13 3.43 -3.48 -15.05
C ALA A 13 3.24 -4.99 -15.18
N GLN A 14 2.03 -5.51 -14.92
CA GLN A 14 1.71 -6.92 -15.13
C GLN A 14 1.80 -7.33 -16.61
N LEU A 15 1.28 -6.51 -17.52
CA LEU A 15 1.38 -6.75 -18.97
C LEU A 15 2.83 -6.74 -19.47
N ALA A 16 3.69 -5.93 -18.85
CA ALA A 16 5.13 -5.92 -19.12
C ALA A 16 5.89 -7.09 -18.46
N GLY A 17 5.22 -7.99 -17.74
CA GLY A 17 5.80 -9.20 -17.15
C GLY A 17 6.51 -8.98 -15.81
N TYR A 18 6.28 -7.84 -15.15
CA TYR A 18 6.81 -7.62 -13.80
C TYR A 18 6.05 -8.46 -12.77
N ASP A 19 6.79 -9.08 -11.86
CA ASP A 19 6.23 -9.79 -10.70
C ASP A 19 5.60 -8.79 -9.70
N PRO A 20 4.29 -8.89 -9.39
CA PRO A 20 3.63 -8.05 -8.39
C PRO A 20 4.32 -8.07 -7.02
N ALA A 21 4.91 -9.19 -6.61
CA ALA A 21 5.62 -9.29 -5.34
C ALA A 21 6.86 -8.36 -5.28
N MET A 22 7.33 -7.89 -6.44
CA MET A 22 8.44 -6.95 -6.61
C MET A 22 7.96 -5.52 -6.94
N MET A 23 6.69 -5.20 -6.66
CA MET A 23 6.11 -3.87 -6.85
C MET A 23 5.83 -3.16 -5.53
N SER A 24 5.90 -1.82 -5.55
CA SER A 24 5.43 -0.95 -4.47
C SER A 24 4.27 -0.09 -4.96
N PHE A 25 3.18 -0.03 -4.21
CA PHE A 25 2.03 0.82 -4.50
C PHE A 25 2.06 2.07 -3.61
N ALA A 26 2.59 3.14 -4.18
CA ALA A 26 2.67 4.47 -3.60
C ALA A 26 1.49 5.36 -4.05
N GLY A 27 1.46 6.62 -3.62
CA GLY A 27 0.44 7.58 -4.03
C GLY A 27 -0.65 7.82 -2.97
N PRO A 28 -1.09 9.08 -2.78
CA PRO A 28 -2.20 9.41 -1.90
C PRO A 28 -3.54 8.99 -2.53
N ALA A 29 -4.56 8.79 -1.70
CA ALA A 29 -5.96 8.60 -2.12
C ALA A 29 -6.25 7.38 -3.02
N LYS A 30 -5.56 6.26 -2.81
CA LYS A 30 -5.87 4.97 -3.48
C LYS A 30 -7.33 4.58 -3.23
N THR A 31 -8.05 4.24 -4.28
CA THR A 31 -9.44 3.79 -4.17
C THR A 31 -9.53 2.36 -3.63
N GLU A 32 -10.70 1.99 -3.08
CA GLU A 32 -10.93 0.61 -2.60
C GLU A 32 -10.73 -0.42 -3.73
N THR A 33 -11.17 -0.11 -4.95
CA THR A 33 -11.00 -0.97 -6.12
C THR A 33 -9.53 -1.18 -6.47
N GLU A 34 -8.72 -0.12 -6.41
CA GLU A 34 -7.28 -0.21 -6.67
C GLU A 34 -6.55 -1.00 -5.58
N LEU A 35 -6.91 -0.78 -4.31
CA LEU A 35 -6.38 -1.54 -3.19
C LEU A 35 -6.73 -3.03 -3.31
N GLU A 36 -7.98 -3.36 -3.64
CA GLU A 36 -8.40 -4.74 -3.87
C GLU A 36 -7.62 -5.39 -5.02
N ALA A 37 -7.46 -4.68 -6.15
CA ALA A 37 -6.68 -5.18 -7.28
C ALA A 37 -5.22 -5.47 -6.89
N ALA A 38 -4.59 -4.54 -6.17
CA ALA A 38 -3.21 -4.71 -5.70
C ALA A 38 -3.06 -5.85 -4.69
N ILE A 39 -3.99 -5.98 -3.75
CA ILE A 39 -3.98 -7.06 -2.75
C ILE A 39 -4.18 -8.41 -3.44
N ARG A 40 -5.16 -8.53 -4.35
CA ARG A 40 -5.39 -9.76 -5.13
C ARG A 40 -4.19 -10.14 -5.99
N ALA A 41 -3.53 -9.15 -6.59
CA ALA A 41 -2.32 -9.35 -7.38
C ALA A 41 -1.12 -9.80 -6.54
N GLY A 42 -1.17 -9.65 -5.21
CA GLY A 42 -0.05 -9.96 -4.33
C GLY A 42 1.06 -8.92 -4.37
N VAL A 43 0.69 -7.63 -4.52
CA VAL A 43 1.66 -6.52 -4.53
C VAL A 43 2.55 -6.56 -3.29
N GLY A 44 3.86 -6.43 -3.51
CA GLY A 44 4.89 -6.60 -2.48
C GLY A 44 4.77 -5.64 -1.30
N CYS A 45 4.43 -4.37 -1.57
CA CYS A 45 4.28 -3.33 -0.56
C CYS A 45 3.18 -2.34 -0.95
N ILE A 46 2.17 -2.15 -0.11
CA ILE A 46 1.18 -1.06 -0.23
C ILE A 46 1.55 0.01 0.80
N SER A 47 1.87 1.21 0.31
CA SER A 47 2.22 2.33 1.17
C SER A 47 0.97 2.87 1.88
N ALA A 48 1.04 2.94 3.21
CA ALA A 48 0.03 3.53 4.08
C ALA A 48 0.65 4.62 4.97
N GLU A 49 -0.09 5.70 5.20
CA GLU A 49 0.32 6.85 6.01
C GLU A 49 -0.52 7.03 7.29
N SER A 50 -1.60 6.25 7.43
CA SER A 50 -2.49 6.31 8.59
C SER A 50 -3.01 4.93 8.99
N LEU A 51 -3.44 4.79 10.25
CA LEU A 51 -4.07 3.57 10.75
C LEU A 51 -5.33 3.22 9.94
N ARG A 52 -6.12 4.24 9.56
CA ARG A 52 -7.31 4.08 8.72
C ARG A 52 -7.01 3.37 7.40
N GLU A 53 -5.93 3.72 6.71
CA GLU A 53 -5.54 3.07 5.46
C GLU A 53 -5.13 1.61 5.68
N ILE A 54 -4.48 1.32 6.80
CA ILE A 54 -4.13 -0.06 7.20
C ILE A 54 -5.40 -0.87 7.45
N GLU A 55 -6.37 -0.33 8.18
CA GLU A 55 -7.65 -0.99 8.46
C GLU A 55 -8.47 -1.25 7.20
N GLN A 56 -8.45 -0.30 6.25
CA GLN A 56 -9.04 -0.49 4.93
C GLN A 56 -8.39 -1.67 4.19
N CYS A 57 -7.05 -1.72 4.14
CA CYS A 57 -6.34 -2.83 3.52
C CYS A 57 -6.62 -4.16 4.24
N ALA A 58 -6.71 -4.16 5.58
CA ALA A 58 -7.02 -5.35 6.37
C ALA A 58 -8.43 -5.88 6.09
N THR A 59 -9.41 -4.98 5.97
CA THR A 59 -10.80 -5.33 5.62
C THR A 59 -10.87 -5.97 4.25
N ILE A 60 -10.20 -5.38 3.26
CA ILE A 60 -10.14 -5.93 1.89
C ILE A 60 -9.40 -7.27 1.89
N ALA A 61 -8.25 -7.37 2.56
CA ALA A 61 -7.47 -8.60 2.67
C ALA A 61 -8.30 -9.76 3.25
N ALA A 62 -9.06 -9.49 4.31
CA ALA A 62 -9.98 -10.47 4.90
C ALA A 62 -11.10 -10.87 3.93
N ARG A 63 -11.67 -9.91 3.19
CA ARG A 63 -12.71 -10.15 2.18
C ARG A 63 -12.22 -11.04 1.03
N VAL A 64 -10.98 -10.83 0.57
CA VAL A 64 -10.44 -11.52 -0.62
C VAL A 64 -9.58 -12.74 -0.31
N GLY A 65 -9.26 -12.98 0.98
CA GLY A 65 -8.46 -14.12 1.41
C GLY A 65 -6.97 -14.02 1.07
N VAL A 66 -6.46 -12.82 0.78
CA VAL A 66 -5.05 -12.59 0.44
C VAL A 66 -4.46 -11.56 1.41
N PRO A 67 -3.34 -11.86 2.09
CA PRO A 67 -2.73 -10.92 3.04
C PRO A 67 -2.17 -9.69 2.33
N ALA A 68 -2.60 -8.50 2.76
CA ALA A 68 -2.00 -7.24 2.31
C ALA A 68 -0.63 -7.04 2.98
N ARG A 69 0.39 -6.72 2.18
CA ARG A 69 1.71 -6.34 2.67
C ARG A 69 1.80 -4.83 2.76
N ILE A 70 1.97 -4.30 3.96
CA ILE A 70 1.91 -2.85 4.23
C ILE A 70 3.30 -2.28 4.48
N LEU A 71 3.59 -1.15 3.82
CA LEU A 71 4.72 -0.28 4.14
C LEU A 71 4.17 0.96 4.86
N LEU A 72 4.41 1.07 6.17
CA LEU A 72 3.99 2.23 6.96
C LEU A 72 4.98 3.38 6.78
N ARG A 73 4.51 4.49 6.22
CA ARG A 73 5.28 5.73 6.09
C ARG A 73 5.15 6.57 7.36
N VAL A 74 6.25 6.71 8.07
CA VAL A 74 6.34 7.53 9.29
C VAL A 74 6.96 8.88 8.94
N ASN A 75 6.15 9.94 8.92
CA ASN A 75 6.67 11.31 8.84
C ASN A 75 6.95 11.83 10.26
N PRO A 76 8.21 12.08 10.66
CA PRO A 76 8.50 12.62 11.97
C PRO A 76 7.98 14.08 12.05
N ALA A 77 7.23 14.39 13.11
CA ALA A 77 6.61 15.72 13.32
C ALA A 77 7.62 16.88 13.55
N SER A 78 8.91 16.58 13.62
CA SER A 78 9.99 17.55 13.85
C SER A 78 11.28 17.00 13.25
N PRO A 79 12.18 17.83 12.69
CA PRO A 79 13.48 17.38 12.22
C PRO A 79 14.34 16.93 13.42
N ASN A 80 14.17 15.66 13.80
CA ASN A 80 14.80 14.95 14.93
C ASN A 80 14.47 15.53 16.33
N ARG A 81 14.14 14.71 17.34
CA ARG A 81 14.94 13.59 17.87
C ARG A 81 14.00 12.52 18.45
N ALA A 82 14.25 11.23 18.17
CA ALA A 82 13.57 10.03 18.69
C ALA A 82 12.25 9.62 17.99
N TYR A 83 12.39 8.75 16.99
CA TYR A 83 11.40 8.12 16.10
C TYR A 83 10.11 7.54 16.77
N GLY A 84 8.94 7.68 16.09
CA GLY A 84 7.71 6.90 16.35
C GLY A 84 6.39 7.58 15.92
N LEU A 85 5.48 6.82 15.28
CA LEU A 85 4.14 7.26 14.85
C LEU A 85 3.33 7.72 16.08
N LYS A 86 2.75 8.92 16.05
CA LYS A 86 1.89 9.43 17.13
C LYS A 86 0.44 9.32 16.70
N ASP A 87 -0.29 8.38 17.28
CA ASP A 87 -1.73 8.26 17.14
C ASP A 87 -2.39 9.06 18.27
N GLY A 88 -3.18 10.08 17.92
CA GLY A 88 -3.74 11.05 18.84
C GLY A 88 -5.17 11.41 18.46
N ARG A 89 -6.06 11.33 19.46
CA ARG A 89 -7.49 11.68 19.44
C ARG A 89 -7.81 13.00 18.76
#